data_AF-Q4C5N0-F1
#
_entry.id   AF-Q4C5N0-F1
#
_cell.length_a   1.000
_cell.length_b   1.000
_cell.length_c   1.000
_cell.angle_alpha   90.00
_cell.angle_beta   90.00
_cell.angle_gamma   90.00
#
_symmetry.space_group_name_H-M   'P 1'
#
loop_
_entity.id
_entity.type
_entity.pdbx_description
1 polymer ?
#
loop_
_entity_poly.entity_id
_entity_poly.type
_entity_poly.pdbx_seq_one_letter_code
_entity_poly.pdbx_strand_id
1 'polypeptide(L)'
;MSYLEEIQVKNLDHLGIVAGLIDEIGIVKIINNKLGIDVREKISAGTVVKSILINGLGFVSRPLYLFSQFFQDKAIEKLLGERIKPDYLNDDKIGRVMDELYKYGLNDIFIEVVLEVI
;
A
#
# COMPACT_ATOMS: atom_id res chain seq x y z
N MET A 1 -6.92 22.94 -31.06
CA MET A 1 -7.84 22.83 -29.90
C MET A 1 -6.99 22.67 -28.67
N SER A 2 -7.09 23.61 -27.74
CA SER A 2 -6.36 23.57 -26.46
C SER A 2 -6.95 22.42 -25.63
N TYR A 3 -6.14 21.41 -25.37
CA TYR A 3 -6.44 20.39 -24.35
C TYR A 3 -6.30 21.10 -23.00
N LEU A 4 -7.41 21.61 -22.46
CA LEU A 4 -7.49 21.86 -21.04
C LEU A 4 -7.44 20.48 -20.38
N GLU A 5 -6.29 20.10 -19.83
CA GLU A 5 -6.24 19.01 -18.87
C GLU A 5 -7.28 19.33 -17.79
N GLU A 6 -8.29 18.46 -17.67
CA GLU A 6 -9.32 18.59 -16.67
C GLU A 6 -8.66 18.63 -15.28
N ILE A 7 -8.84 19.73 -14.55
CA ILE A 7 -8.29 19.88 -13.20
C ILE A 7 -8.97 18.82 -12.31
N GLN A 8 -8.22 17.80 -11.91
CA GLN A 8 -8.69 16.79 -10.96
C GLN A 8 -8.29 17.16 -9.54
N VAL A 9 -9.29 17.34 -8.66
CA VAL A 9 -9.09 17.50 -7.22
C VAL A 9 -9.25 16.14 -6.55
N LYS A 10 -8.26 15.73 -5.74
CA LYS A 10 -8.29 14.46 -4.99
C LYS A 10 -7.87 14.70 -3.54
N ASN A 11 -8.43 13.92 -2.63
CA ASN A 11 -8.10 14.03 -1.20
C ASN A 11 -6.81 13.28 -0.88
N LEU A 12 -5.93 13.90 -0.09
CA LEU A 12 -4.74 13.25 0.47
C LEU A 12 -4.90 12.97 1.98
N ASP A 13 -5.70 13.78 2.67
CA ASP A 13 -5.94 13.73 4.11
C ASP A 13 -4.64 13.69 4.94
N HIS A 14 -4.70 13.09 6.13
CA HIS A 14 -3.53 12.76 6.96
C HIS A 14 -2.69 11.61 6.37
N LEU A 15 -3.20 10.94 5.34
CA LEU A 15 -2.60 9.73 4.77
C LEU A 15 -1.28 10.04 4.05
N GLY A 16 -1.10 11.27 3.56
CA GLY A 16 0.18 11.72 2.98
C GLY A 16 1.33 11.68 3.99
N ILE A 17 1.09 12.06 5.25
CA ILE A 17 2.10 12.02 6.32
C ILE A 17 2.43 10.56 6.66
N VAL A 18 1.39 9.73 6.79
CA VAL A 18 1.55 8.29 7.04
C VAL A 18 2.34 7.62 5.92
N ALA A 19 2.01 7.92 4.66
CA ALA A 19 2.71 7.38 3.50
C ALA A 19 4.18 7.81 3.49
N GLY A 20 4.47 9.06 3.80
CA GLY A 20 5.83 9.57 3.92
C GLY A 20 6.65 8.86 5.01
N LEU A 21 6.06 8.65 6.20
CA LEU A 21 6.72 7.90 7.28
C LEU A 21 6.98 6.44 6.89
N ILE A 22 6.04 5.78 6.21
CA ILE A 22 6.23 4.40 5.72
C ILE A 22 7.39 4.33 4.73
N ASP A 23 7.52 5.32 3.85
CA ASP A 23 8.60 5.40 2.86
C ASP A 23 9.95 5.68 3.54
N GLU A 24 9.96 6.58 4.53
CA GLU A 24 11.16 6.93 5.31
C GLU A 24 11.70 5.73 6.11
N ILE A 25 10.80 4.94 6.72
CA ILE A 25 11.15 3.69 7.41
C ILE A 25 11.64 2.61 6.43
N GLY A 26 11.32 2.72 5.13
CA GLY A 26 11.73 1.75 4.13
C GLY A 26 10.92 0.44 4.12
N ILE A 27 9.72 0.43 4.73
CA ILE A 27 8.89 -0.79 4.87
C ILE A 27 8.65 -1.48 3.52
N VAL A 28 8.31 -0.71 2.48
CA VAL A 28 8.04 -1.25 1.14
C VAL A 28 9.23 -2.05 0.61
N LYS A 29 10.44 -1.51 0.79
CA LYS A 29 11.70 -2.14 0.35
C LYS A 29 11.96 -3.42 1.15
N ILE A 30 11.80 -3.38 2.47
CA ILE A 30 12.00 -4.55 3.34
C ILE A 30 11.08 -5.69 2.91
N ILE A 31 9.78 -5.43 2.78
CA ILE A 31 8.80 -6.45 2.38
C ILE A 31 9.13 -7.02 1.00
N ASN A 32 9.44 -6.17 0.01
CA ASN A 32 9.78 -6.63 -1.33
C ASN A 32 11.07 -7.46 -1.36
N ASN A 33 12.04 -7.17 -0.49
CA ASN A 33 13.26 -7.98 -0.37
C ASN A 33 12.97 -9.35 0.26
N LYS A 34 12.03 -9.44 1.20
CA LYS A 34 11.71 -10.70 1.89
C LYS A 34 10.78 -11.61 1.08
N LEU A 35 9.75 -11.04 0.46
CA LEU A 35 8.75 -11.80 -0.30
C LEU A 35 9.08 -11.89 -1.80
N GLY A 36 10.03 -11.09 -2.27
CA GLY A 36 10.35 -10.95 -3.69
C GLY A 36 9.36 -10.06 -4.44
N ILE A 37 9.66 -9.80 -5.70
CA ILE A 37 8.80 -9.05 -6.62
C ILE A 37 8.48 -9.96 -7.80
N ASP A 38 7.20 -10.28 -7.98
CA ASP A 38 6.71 -10.91 -9.21
C ASP A 38 6.39 -9.84 -10.25
N VAL A 39 7.16 -9.79 -11.33
CA VAL A 39 6.99 -8.83 -12.43
C VAL A 39 5.66 -8.98 -13.19
N ARG A 40 4.97 -10.11 -13.01
CA ARG A 40 3.65 -10.37 -13.60
C ARG A 40 2.52 -9.70 -12.80
N GLU A 41 2.77 -9.36 -11.55
CA GLU A 41 1.82 -8.73 -10.66
C GLU A 41 1.76 -7.21 -10.90
N LYS A 42 0.56 -6.64 -10.82
CA LYS A 42 0.34 -5.19 -11.06
C LYS A 42 0.85 -4.31 -9.92
N ILE A 43 1.02 -4.90 -8.74
CA ILE A 43 1.39 -4.21 -7.51
C ILE A 43 2.26 -5.13 -6.65
N SER A 44 3.34 -4.57 -6.11
CA SER A 44 4.29 -5.30 -5.26
C SER A 44 3.71 -5.62 -3.89
N ALA A 45 4.21 -6.65 -3.22
CA ALA A 45 3.76 -7.01 -1.88
C ALA A 45 4.03 -5.87 -0.88
N GLY A 46 5.17 -5.18 -0.99
CA GLY A 46 5.49 -4.02 -0.16
C GLY A 46 4.52 -2.86 -0.36
N THR A 47 4.09 -2.59 -1.60
CA THR A 47 3.06 -1.57 -1.87
C THR A 47 1.70 -1.98 -1.30
N VAL A 48 1.35 -3.26 -1.35
CA VAL A 48 0.14 -3.79 -0.69
C VAL A 48 0.23 -3.59 0.83
N VAL A 49 1.35 -3.91 1.46
CA VAL A 49 1.55 -3.66 2.91
C VAL A 49 1.43 -2.17 3.25
N LYS A 50 2.04 -1.28 2.46
CA LYS A 50 1.86 0.16 2.62
C LYS A 50 0.39 0.56 2.58
N SER A 51 -0.38 -0.01 1.64
CA SER A 51 -1.82 0.25 1.55
C SER A 51 -2.59 -0.24 2.79
N ILE A 52 -2.22 -1.40 3.35
CA ILE A 52 -2.83 -1.95 4.58
C ILE A 52 -2.57 -1.04 5.76
N LEU A 53 -1.34 -0.53 5.91
CA LEU A 53 -0.97 0.39 6.99
C LEU A 53 -1.71 1.73 6.86
N ILE A 54 -1.80 2.29 5.65
CA ILE A 54 -2.56 3.51 5.38
C ILE A 54 -4.06 3.31 5.68
N ASN A 55 -4.62 2.16 5.30
CA ASN A 55 -6.03 1.85 5.52
C ASN A 55 -6.34 1.57 7.00
N GLY A 56 -5.44 0.89 7.72
CA GLY A 56 -5.59 0.50 9.12
C GLY A 56 -5.77 1.68 10.09
N LEU A 57 -5.39 2.90 9.68
CA LEU A 57 -5.55 4.12 10.46
C LEU A 57 -6.88 4.86 10.22
N GLY A 58 -7.70 4.44 9.24
CA GLY A 58 -8.90 5.19 8.84
C GLY A 58 -10.13 4.36 8.42
N PHE A 59 -10.01 3.04 8.27
CA PHE A 59 -11.08 2.19 7.72
C PHE A 59 -11.22 0.87 8.48
N VAL A 60 -11.46 0.97 9.79
CA VAL A 60 -11.51 -0.19 10.69
C VAL A 60 -12.82 -0.97 10.53
N SER A 61 -12.77 -2.30 10.64
CA SER A 61 -13.93 -3.22 10.70
C SER A 61 -14.77 -3.35 9.42
N ARG A 62 -14.17 -3.19 8.24
CA ARG A 62 -14.85 -3.49 6.96
C ARG A 62 -14.33 -4.78 6.32
N PRO A 63 -15.20 -5.55 5.63
CA PRO A 63 -14.77 -6.71 4.86
C PRO A 63 -13.70 -6.37 3.81
N LEU A 64 -12.82 -7.34 3.53
CA LEU A 64 -11.66 -7.14 2.65
C LEU A 64 -12.05 -6.79 1.20
N TYR A 65 -13.18 -7.29 0.70
CA TYR A 65 -13.68 -6.96 -0.65
C TYR A 65 -14.05 -5.48 -0.84
N LEU A 66 -14.22 -4.72 0.27
CA LEU A 66 -14.47 -3.27 0.23
C LEU A 66 -13.17 -2.44 0.31
N PHE A 67 -12.00 -3.07 0.40
CA PHE A 67 -10.74 -2.38 0.63
C PHE A 67 -10.41 -1.35 -0.47
N SER A 68 -10.63 -1.71 -1.74
CA SER A 68 -10.41 -0.80 -2.87
C SER A 68 -11.25 0.48 -2.79
N GLN A 69 -12.44 0.43 -2.16
CA GLN A 69 -13.32 1.60 -2.01
C GLN A 69 -12.68 2.68 -1.15
N PHE A 70 -11.83 2.32 -0.20
CA PHE A 70 -11.11 3.30 0.61
C PHE A 70 -10.27 4.24 -0.24
N PHE A 71 -9.70 3.77 -1.36
CA PHE A 71 -8.80 4.57 -2.20
C PHE A 71 -9.49 5.29 -3.38
N GLN A 72 -10.80 5.11 -3.57
CA GLN A 72 -11.52 5.67 -4.73
C GLN A 72 -11.56 7.20 -4.76
N ASP A 73 -11.69 7.83 -3.58
CA ASP A 73 -11.75 9.28 -3.41
C ASP A 73 -10.39 9.91 -3.06
N LYS A 74 -9.32 9.11 -3.07
CA LYS A 74 -7.98 9.50 -2.61
C LYS A 74 -7.00 9.66 -3.76
N ALA A 75 -5.97 10.46 -3.54
CA ALA A 75 -4.82 10.60 -4.43
C ALA A 75 -3.91 9.35 -4.34
N ILE A 76 -4.44 8.16 -4.72
CA ILE A 76 -3.76 6.87 -4.55
C ILE A 76 -2.35 6.84 -5.16
N GLU A 77 -2.13 7.47 -6.32
CA GLU A 77 -0.80 7.48 -6.94
C GLU A 77 0.22 8.30 -6.12
N LYS A 78 -0.24 9.33 -5.41
CA LYS A 78 0.59 10.09 -4.47
C LYS A 78 0.87 9.31 -3.19
N LEU A 79 0.01 8.37 -2.82
CA LEU A 79 0.15 7.56 -1.62
C LEU A 79 0.98 6.29 -1.87
N LEU A 80 0.78 5.62 -3.01
CA LEU A 80 1.29 4.26 -3.25
C LEU A 80 2.28 4.16 -4.42
N GLY A 81 2.42 5.21 -5.23
CA GLY A 81 3.28 5.26 -6.41
C GLY A 81 2.51 5.39 -7.72
N GLU A 82 3.24 5.73 -8.78
CA GLU A 82 2.67 6.02 -10.10
C GLU A 82 1.92 4.83 -10.70
N ARG A 83 0.83 5.11 -11.43
CA ARG A 83 0.04 4.12 -12.18
C ARG A 83 -0.65 3.05 -11.34
N ILE A 84 -0.69 3.22 -10.01
CA ILE A 84 -1.46 2.35 -9.11
C ILE A 84 -2.95 2.70 -9.18
N LYS A 85 -3.78 1.67 -9.33
CA LYS A 85 -5.25 1.80 -9.36
C LYS A 85 -5.87 1.15 -8.13
N PRO A 86 -6.97 1.67 -7.59
CA PRO A 86 -7.67 1.07 -6.45
C PRO A 86 -8.02 -0.41 -6.68
N ASP A 87 -8.40 -0.80 -7.89
CA ASP A 87 -8.81 -2.17 -8.24
C ASP A 87 -7.68 -3.20 -8.13
N TYR A 88 -6.42 -2.77 -8.02
CA TYR A 88 -5.29 -3.66 -7.78
C TYR A 88 -5.24 -4.14 -6.32
N LEU A 89 -5.98 -3.45 -5.42
CA LEU A 89 -6.12 -3.74 -4.00
C LEU A 89 -7.44 -4.45 -3.72
N ASN A 90 -7.66 -5.57 -4.38
CA ASN A 90 -8.78 -6.48 -4.12
C ASN A 90 -8.44 -7.49 -3.02
N ASP A 91 -9.47 -8.17 -2.53
CA ASP A 91 -9.39 -9.17 -1.48
C ASP A 91 -8.48 -10.34 -1.82
N ASP A 92 -8.50 -10.83 -3.06
CA ASP A 92 -7.59 -11.88 -3.50
C ASP A 92 -6.12 -11.47 -3.37
N LYS A 93 -5.77 -10.27 -3.85
CA LYS A 93 -4.38 -9.78 -3.80
C LYS A 93 -3.93 -9.54 -2.37
N ILE A 94 -4.77 -8.90 -1.57
CA ILE A 94 -4.44 -8.59 -0.17
C ILE A 94 -4.33 -9.88 0.65
N GLY A 95 -5.26 -10.81 0.47
CA GLY A 95 -5.24 -12.12 1.13
C GLY A 95 -3.97 -12.90 0.83
N ARG A 96 -3.56 -12.96 -0.45
CA ARG A 96 -2.29 -13.61 -0.83
C ARG A 96 -1.08 -13.01 -0.13
N VAL A 97 -0.98 -11.67 -0.10
CA VAL A 97 0.14 -10.99 0.59
C VAL A 97 0.10 -11.25 2.09
N MET A 98 -1.08 -11.27 2.72
CA MET A 98 -1.22 -11.61 4.14
C MET A 98 -0.78 -13.06 4.42
N ASP A 99 -1.12 -14.00 3.55
CA ASP A 99 -0.66 -15.39 3.65
C ASP A 99 0.87 -15.50 3.50
N GLU A 100 1.47 -14.75 2.59
CA GLU A 100 2.93 -14.70 2.41
C GLU A 100 3.64 -14.13 3.64
N LEU A 101 3.12 -13.03 4.21
CA LEU A 101 3.63 -12.44 5.44
C LEU A 101 3.54 -13.42 6.62
N TYR A 102 2.42 -14.14 6.73
CA TYR A 102 2.22 -15.15 7.78
C TYR A 102 3.20 -16.32 7.63
N LYS A 103 3.39 -16.83 6.41
CA LYS A 103 4.35 -17.91 6.13
C LYS A 103 5.79 -17.51 6.39
N TYR A 104 6.15 -16.25 6.10
CA TYR A 104 7.49 -15.75 6.39
C TYR A 104 7.74 -15.59 7.89
N GLY A 105 6.76 -15.05 8.63
CA GLY A 105 6.84 -14.78 10.05
C GLY A 105 6.79 -13.28 10.35
N LEU A 106 5.69 -12.83 10.96
CA LEU A 106 5.48 -11.40 11.25
C LEU A 106 6.48 -10.83 12.25
N ASN A 107 6.93 -11.64 13.23
CA ASN A 107 7.93 -11.20 14.21
C ASN A 107 9.28 -10.91 13.54
N ASP A 108 9.70 -11.75 12.59
CA ASP A 108 10.96 -11.57 11.87
C ASP A 108 10.89 -10.31 11.00
N ILE A 109 9.77 -10.10 10.29
CA ILE A 109 9.54 -8.87 9.52
C ILE A 109 9.56 -7.64 10.43
N PHE A 110 8.92 -7.70 11.60
CA PHE A 110 8.89 -6.59 12.54
C PHE A 110 10.29 -6.22 13.05
N ILE A 111 11.11 -7.22 13.40
CA ILE A 111 12.49 -6.99 13.85
C ILE A 111 13.30 -6.29 12.75
N GLU A 112 13.17 -6.72 11.50
CA GLU A 112 13.87 -6.11 10.35
C GLU A 112 13.46 -4.65 10.16
N VAL A 113 12.17 -4.34 10.29
CA VAL A 113 11.67 -2.95 10.25
C VAL A 113 12.28 -2.12 11.37
N VAL A 114 12.39 -2.64 12.59
CA VAL A 114 13.01 -1.94 13.71
C VAL A 114 14.50 -1.68 13.46
N LEU A 115 15.22 -2.65 12.87
CA LEU A 115 16.65 -2.52 12.60
C LEU A 115 16.98 -1.50 11.49
N GLU A 116 16.09 -1.27 10.52
CA GLU A 116 16.31 -0.25 9.47
C GLU A 116 16.14 1.19 10.00
N VAL A 117 15.38 1.38 11.09
CA VAL A 117 15.09 2.71 11.68
C VAL A 117 16.18 3.19 12.63
N ILE A 118 17.07 2.30 13.09
CA ILE A 118 18.17 2.59 14.03
C ILE A 118 19.43 2.98 13.25
#